data_AF-A0A1I3IQY6-F1
#
_entry.id   AF-A0A1I3IQY6-F1
#
_cell.length_a   1.000
_cell.length_b   1.000
_cell.length_c   1.000
_cell.angle_alpha   90.00
_cell.angle_beta   90.00
_cell.angle_gamma   90.00
#
_symmetry.space_group_name_H-M   'P 1'
#
loop_
_entity.id
_entity.type
_entity.pdbx_description
1 polymer ?
#
loop_
_entity_poly.entity_id
_entity_poly.type
_entity_poly.pdbx_seq_one_letter_code
_entity_poly.pdbx_strand_id
1 'polypeptide(L)'
;MQNNTILNEGKLLYTQKKYDKALAFFLGLPTDSDADKIEVSYYLGLCYTKLERYDDALLFLEQVVTSGGNLERTLQCRFLLAVIYALSGRKRLADFELNKLLETGYMTASVYAAIAYVAWEQNDTERCLSYYEQSLKEDPDNVSSLNGLGYVLACQEKDLTRALSLCKQAVKSAPKSAACLDSLGWVYYKLGLYKDALQYLQQAEQIDTMNVEITEHIKSVRLKSGH
;
A
#
# COMPACT_ATOMS: atom_id res chain seq x y z
N MET A 1 36.82 -7.89 3.65
CA MET A 1 35.49 -7.95 4.31
C MET A 1 35.42 -6.93 5.45
N GLN A 2 35.52 -5.63 5.13
CA GLN A 2 35.45 -4.53 6.10
C GLN A 2 34.75 -3.36 5.40
N ASN A 3 33.91 -2.61 6.13
CA ASN A 3 33.08 -1.45 5.73
C ASN A 3 31.55 -1.68 5.71
N ASN A 4 31.00 -2.33 6.75
CA ASN A 4 29.54 -2.31 6.98
C ASN A 4 29.13 -1.69 8.32
N THR A 5 30.09 -1.20 9.12
CA THR A 5 29.85 -0.59 10.44
C THR A 5 29.34 0.85 10.36
N ILE A 6 29.74 1.61 9.34
CA ILE A 6 29.36 3.03 9.20
C ILE A 6 27.85 3.19 9.10
N LEU A 7 27.14 2.24 8.49
CA LEU A 7 25.68 2.32 8.32
C LEU A 7 24.88 1.75 9.49
N ASN A 8 25.52 1.11 10.48
CA ASN A 8 24.82 0.37 11.52
C ASN A 8 23.90 1.26 12.38
N GLU A 9 24.32 2.48 12.68
CA GLU A 9 23.49 3.40 13.45
C GLU A 9 22.23 3.79 12.69
N GLY A 10 22.35 4.20 11.42
CA GLY A 10 21.20 4.49 10.56
C GLY A 10 20.26 3.30 10.40
N LYS A 11 20.82 2.09 10.20
CA LYS A 11 20.07 0.83 10.13
C LYS A 11 19.31 0.56 11.43
N LEU A 12 19.94 0.76 12.58
CA LEU A 12 19.33 0.57 13.89
C LEU A 12 18.20 1.59 14.14
N LEU A 13 18.40 2.84 13.75
CA LEU A 13 17.35 3.87 13.84
C LEU A 13 16.14 3.48 12.98
N TYR A 14 16.38 2.95 11.77
CA TYR A 14 15.33 2.46 10.89
C TYR A 14 14.56 1.28 11.49
N THR A 15 15.25 0.27 12.04
CA THR A 15 14.58 -0.89 12.67
C THR A 15 13.79 -0.50 13.91
N GLN A 16 14.23 0.52 14.64
CA GLN A 16 13.49 1.13 15.75
C GLN A 16 12.32 2.02 15.31
N LYS A 17 12.01 2.08 14.00
CA LYS A 17 10.96 2.92 13.40
C LYS A 17 11.18 4.43 13.60
N LYS A 18 12.40 4.86 13.90
CA LYS A 18 12.78 6.27 14.04
C LYS A 18 13.18 6.82 12.67
N TYR A 19 12.23 6.82 11.74
CA TYR A 19 12.48 7.09 10.32
C TYR A 19 13.09 8.47 10.06
N ASP A 20 12.64 9.52 10.75
CA ASP A 20 13.23 10.87 10.62
C ASP A 20 14.70 10.91 11.05
N LYS A 21 15.04 10.20 12.13
CA LYS A 21 16.42 10.15 12.65
C LYS A 21 17.31 9.31 11.74
N ALA A 22 16.80 8.19 11.25
CA ALA A 22 17.49 7.37 10.26
C ALA A 22 17.76 8.18 8.98
N LEU A 23 16.75 8.90 8.49
CA LEU A 23 16.86 9.78 7.34
C LEU A 23 17.94 10.85 7.55
N ALA A 24 17.89 11.57 8.68
CA ALA A 24 18.90 12.58 9.02
C ALA A 24 20.31 11.99 9.10
N PHE A 25 20.46 10.78 9.66
CA PHE A 25 21.73 10.08 9.71
C PHE A 25 22.29 9.82 8.30
N PHE A 26 21.49 9.22 7.41
CA PHE A 26 21.96 8.87 6.07
C PHE A 26 22.26 10.10 5.21
N LEU A 27 21.47 11.18 5.33
CA LEU A 27 21.73 12.46 4.64
C LEU A 27 22.97 13.19 5.19
N GLY A 28 23.33 12.95 6.46
CA GLY A 28 24.48 13.55 7.12
C GLY A 28 25.81 12.85 6.85
N LEU A 29 25.81 11.74 6.11
CA LEU A 29 27.05 11.03 5.76
C LEU A 29 27.92 11.90 4.83
N PRO A 30 29.24 12.00 5.08
CA PRO A 30 30.15 12.70 4.19
C PRO A 30 30.12 12.11 2.77
N THR A 31 30.17 12.98 1.75
CA THR A 31 30.13 12.57 0.33
C THR A 31 31.31 11.71 -0.10
N ASP A 32 32.42 11.83 0.61
CA ASP A 32 33.67 11.09 0.47
C ASP A 32 33.76 9.87 1.40
N SER A 33 32.69 9.54 2.12
CA SER A 33 32.66 8.35 2.98
C SER A 33 32.75 7.04 2.18
N ASP A 34 33.36 6.03 2.81
CA ASP A 34 33.45 4.66 2.26
C ASP A 34 32.12 3.89 2.32
N ALA A 35 31.00 4.56 2.62
CA ALA A 35 29.69 3.93 2.67
C ALA A 35 29.26 3.44 1.28
N ASP A 36 28.65 2.26 1.23
CA ASP A 36 28.02 1.77 0.01
C ASP A 36 26.87 2.71 -0.38
N LYS A 37 27.07 3.47 -1.46
CA LYS A 37 26.13 4.47 -1.95
C LYS A 37 24.77 3.87 -2.30
N ILE A 38 24.73 2.65 -2.84
CA ILE A 38 23.48 1.98 -3.20
C ILE A 38 22.75 1.54 -1.93
N GLU A 39 23.48 1.09 -0.92
CA GLU A 39 22.89 0.77 0.38
C GLU A 39 22.34 2.02 1.08
N VAL A 40 23.03 3.16 0.99
CA VAL A 40 22.53 4.44 1.50
C VAL A 40 21.24 4.85 0.75
N SER A 41 21.23 4.81 -0.60
CA SER A 41 20.03 5.10 -1.39
C SER A 41 18.88 4.16 -1.03
N TYR A 42 19.15 2.88 -0.81
CA TYR A 42 18.14 1.93 -0.34
C TYR A 42 17.49 2.38 0.97
N TYR A 43 18.26 2.69 2.01
CA TYR A 43 17.67 3.15 3.27
C TYR A 43 17.03 4.54 3.19
N LEU A 44 17.55 5.45 2.36
CA LEU A 44 16.89 6.74 2.09
C LEU A 44 15.52 6.53 1.47
N GLY A 45 15.42 5.71 0.42
CA GLY A 45 14.15 5.37 -0.23
C GLY A 45 13.15 4.75 0.75
N LEU A 46 13.61 3.83 1.60
CA LEU A 46 12.78 3.25 2.66
C LEU A 46 12.29 4.29 3.67
N CYS A 47 13.17 5.17 4.15
CA CYS A 47 12.80 6.20 5.12
C CYS A 47 11.77 7.18 4.54
N TYR A 48 12.02 7.71 3.33
CA TYR A 48 11.09 8.61 2.66
C TYR A 48 9.73 7.95 2.42
N THR A 49 9.71 6.66 2.04
CA THR A 49 8.47 5.89 1.89
C THR A 49 7.70 5.82 3.20
N LYS A 50 8.38 5.53 4.32
CA LYS A 50 7.75 5.43 5.65
C LYS A 50 7.27 6.78 6.21
N LEU A 51 7.83 7.87 5.70
CA LEU A 51 7.43 9.24 6.02
C LEU A 51 6.44 9.81 4.99
N GLU A 52 5.95 8.98 4.06
CA GLU A 52 4.99 9.34 3.01
C GLU A 52 5.47 10.50 2.10
N ARG A 53 6.80 10.70 2.05
CA ARG A 53 7.46 11.65 1.16
C ARG A 53 7.78 10.98 -0.17
N TYR A 54 6.73 10.73 -0.94
CA TYR A 54 6.80 9.84 -2.11
C TYR A 54 7.72 10.35 -3.22
N ASP A 55 7.70 11.64 -3.55
CA ASP A 55 8.57 12.16 -4.61
C ASP A 55 10.07 11.99 -4.28
N ASP A 56 10.45 12.21 -3.01
CA ASP A 56 11.82 11.95 -2.54
C ASP A 56 12.12 10.45 -2.57
N ALA A 57 11.17 9.60 -2.15
CA ALA A 57 11.35 8.15 -2.13
C ALA A 57 11.64 7.58 -3.54
N LEU A 58 10.88 8.02 -4.55
CA LEU A 58 11.02 7.57 -5.92
C LEU A 58 12.47 7.69 -6.42
N LEU A 59 13.09 8.86 -6.21
CA LEU A 59 14.47 9.12 -6.64
C LEU A 59 15.45 8.05 -6.13
N PHE A 60 15.40 7.75 -4.83
CA PHE A 60 16.37 6.84 -4.21
C PHE A 60 16.04 5.37 -4.49
N LEU A 61 14.77 5.01 -4.60
CA LEU A 61 14.37 3.65 -4.98
C LEU A 61 14.77 3.32 -6.42
N GLU A 62 14.62 4.28 -7.35
CA GLU A 62 15.06 4.12 -8.75
C GLU A 62 16.57 3.93 -8.88
N GLN A 63 17.36 4.64 -8.06
CA GLN A 63 18.81 4.43 -8.02
C GLN A 63 19.17 2.99 -7.65
N VAL A 64 18.47 2.39 -6.67
CA VAL A 64 18.72 0.99 -6.28
C VAL A 64 18.35 0.03 -7.41
N VAL A 65 17.21 0.26 -8.06
CA VAL A 65 16.71 -0.63 -9.11
C VAL A 65 17.58 -0.58 -10.37
N THR A 66 18.20 0.57 -10.65
CA THR A 66 19.05 0.78 -11.84
C THR A 66 20.51 0.43 -11.60
N SER A 67 20.96 0.25 -10.36
CA SER A 67 22.38 -0.01 -10.04
C SER A 67 22.85 -1.43 -10.35
N GLY A 68 21.93 -2.38 -10.61
CA GLY A 68 22.25 -3.80 -10.76
C GLY A 68 22.80 -4.44 -9.48
N GLY A 69 22.43 -3.88 -8.30
CA GLY A 69 22.95 -4.30 -7.00
C GLY A 69 22.32 -5.58 -6.45
N ASN A 70 22.19 -5.65 -5.12
CA ASN A 70 21.59 -6.79 -4.43
C ASN A 70 20.16 -7.08 -4.94
N LEU A 71 19.91 -8.32 -5.36
CA LEU A 71 18.64 -8.73 -5.97
C LEU A 71 17.45 -8.55 -5.02
N GLU A 72 17.57 -8.97 -3.76
CA GLU A 72 16.48 -8.86 -2.77
C GLU A 72 16.07 -7.39 -2.56
N ARG A 73 17.03 -6.50 -2.38
CA ARG A 73 16.78 -5.05 -2.25
C ARG A 73 16.16 -4.46 -3.51
N THR A 74 16.63 -4.91 -4.68
CA THR A 74 16.07 -4.50 -5.97
C THR A 74 14.60 -4.87 -6.06
N LEU A 75 14.25 -6.13 -5.76
CA LEU A 75 12.86 -6.61 -5.78
C LEU A 75 12.00 -5.83 -4.77
N GLN A 76 12.49 -5.61 -3.56
CA GLN A 76 11.79 -4.79 -2.57
C GLN A 76 11.57 -3.35 -3.07
N CYS A 77 12.57 -2.72 -3.68
CA CYS A 77 12.45 -1.36 -4.21
C CYS A 77 11.47 -1.28 -5.38
N ARG A 78 11.45 -2.29 -6.27
CA ARG A 78 10.45 -2.39 -7.34
C ARG A 78 9.03 -2.47 -6.77
N PHE A 79 8.84 -3.26 -5.73
CA PHE A 79 7.54 -3.34 -5.06
C PHE A 79 7.12 -1.99 -4.45
N LEU A 80 8.04 -1.29 -3.78
CA LEU A 80 7.73 0.03 -3.23
C LEU A 80 7.47 1.08 -4.31
N LEU A 81 8.22 1.07 -5.40
CA LEU A 81 7.97 1.91 -6.58
C LEU A 81 6.58 1.64 -7.14
N ALA A 82 6.20 0.37 -7.32
CA ALA A 82 4.87 0.00 -7.78
C ALA A 82 3.75 0.56 -6.90
N VAL A 83 3.88 0.41 -5.58
CA VAL A 83 2.90 0.92 -4.60
C VAL A 83 2.81 2.44 -4.67
N ILE A 84 3.95 3.15 -4.66
CA ILE A 84 3.97 4.61 -4.73
C ILE A 84 3.37 5.11 -6.05
N TYR A 85 3.71 4.46 -7.17
CA TYR A 85 3.14 4.79 -8.47
C TYR A 85 1.64 4.56 -8.53
N ALA A 86 1.14 3.49 -7.91
CA ALA A 86 -0.28 3.22 -7.84
C ALA A 86 -1.02 4.31 -7.02
N LEU A 87 -0.52 4.63 -5.82
CA LEU A 87 -1.08 5.69 -4.96
C LEU A 87 -1.03 7.09 -5.61
N SER A 88 -0.02 7.34 -6.44
CA SER A 88 0.15 8.61 -7.16
C SER A 88 -0.63 8.66 -8.49
N GLY A 89 -1.46 7.66 -8.80
CA GLY A 89 -2.22 7.57 -10.05
C GLY A 89 -1.39 7.26 -11.30
N ARG A 90 -0.10 6.94 -11.16
CA ARG A 90 0.83 6.60 -12.26
C ARG A 90 0.73 5.11 -12.63
N LYS A 91 -0.50 4.67 -12.96
CA LYS A 91 -0.89 3.26 -13.16
C LYS A 91 0.00 2.47 -14.12
N ARG A 92 0.49 3.10 -15.21
CA ARG A 92 1.38 2.45 -16.19
C ARG A 92 2.76 2.14 -15.61
N LEU A 93 3.32 3.03 -14.78
CA LEU A 93 4.59 2.81 -14.11
C LEU A 93 4.45 1.75 -13.02
N ALA A 94 3.32 1.75 -12.30
CA ALA A 94 3.02 0.71 -11.33
C ALA A 94 2.96 -0.68 -11.98
N ASP A 95 2.19 -0.82 -13.07
CA ASP A 95 2.08 -2.10 -13.81
C ASP A 95 3.44 -2.55 -14.38
N PHE A 96 4.27 -1.61 -14.88
CA PHE A 96 5.62 -1.92 -15.33
C PHE A 96 6.47 -2.56 -14.23
N GLU A 97 6.52 -1.95 -13.03
CA GLU A 97 7.31 -2.49 -11.91
C GLU A 97 6.77 -3.83 -11.40
N LEU A 98 5.45 -3.98 -11.35
CA LEU A 98 4.81 -5.25 -10.95
C LEU A 98 5.07 -6.37 -11.97
N ASN A 99 5.07 -6.07 -13.26
CA ASN A 99 5.43 -7.05 -14.29
C ASN A 99 6.90 -7.47 -14.16
N LYS A 100 7.81 -6.56 -13.78
CA LYS A 100 9.20 -6.93 -13.47
C LYS A 100 9.31 -7.84 -12.26
N LEU A 101 8.47 -7.68 -11.25
CA LEU A 101 8.41 -8.62 -10.13
C LEU A 101 7.88 -10.00 -10.57
N LEU A 102 6.82 -10.01 -11.38
CA LEU A 102 6.24 -11.23 -11.95
C LEU A 102 7.26 -12.04 -12.77
N GLU A 103 8.03 -11.37 -13.63
CA GLU A 103 9.09 -11.99 -14.45
C GLU A 103 10.15 -12.71 -13.59
N THR A 104 10.38 -12.26 -12.36
CA THR A 104 11.36 -12.85 -11.43
C THR A 104 10.78 -13.93 -10.51
N GLY A 105 9.45 -14.13 -10.52
CA GLY A 105 8.76 -15.02 -9.60
C GLY A 105 8.64 -14.49 -8.17
N TYR A 106 8.97 -13.21 -7.92
CA TYR A 106 8.81 -12.57 -6.60
C TYR A 106 7.33 -12.23 -6.34
N MET A 107 6.55 -13.26 -6.01
CA MET A 107 5.10 -13.19 -5.90
C MET A 107 4.64 -13.45 -4.47
N THR A 108 4.76 -12.41 -3.64
CA THR A 108 4.19 -12.43 -2.29
C THR A 108 2.73 -12.02 -2.30
N ALA A 109 2.00 -12.28 -1.22
CA ALA A 109 0.64 -11.78 -1.05
C ALA A 109 0.53 -10.26 -1.33
N SER A 110 1.46 -9.46 -0.83
CA SER A 110 1.47 -8.01 -1.07
C SER A 110 1.68 -7.64 -2.54
N VAL A 111 2.48 -8.41 -3.29
CA VAL A 111 2.66 -8.17 -4.74
C VAL A 111 1.38 -8.51 -5.50
N TYR A 112 0.74 -9.65 -5.17
CA TYR A 112 -0.57 -10.00 -5.73
C TYR A 112 -1.64 -8.95 -5.43
N ALA A 113 -1.69 -8.46 -4.19
CA ALA A 113 -2.59 -7.38 -3.78
C ALA A 113 -2.37 -6.09 -4.61
N ALA A 114 -1.11 -5.71 -4.84
CA ALA A 114 -0.77 -4.54 -5.63
C ALA A 114 -1.16 -4.69 -7.10
N ILE A 115 -0.96 -5.87 -7.71
CA ILE A 115 -1.44 -6.17 -9.07
C ILE A 115 -2.96 -6.07 -9.14
N ALA A 116 -3.65 -6.65 -8.16
CA ALA A 116 -5.11 -6.60 -8.12
C ALA A 116 -5.63 -5.16 -8.02
N TYR A 117 -5.02 -4.33 -7.16
CA TYR A 117 -5.33 -2.91 -7.04
C TYR A 117 -5.10 -2.16 -8.35
N VAL A 118 -3.96 -2.35 -9.00
CA VAL A 118 -3.67 -1.69 -10.29
C VAL A 118 -4.63 -2.16 -11.39
N ALA A 119 -5.02 -3.44 -11.41
CA ALA A 119 -6.01 -3.97 -12.34
C ALA A 119 -7.40 -3.36 -12.12
N TRP A 120 -7.83 -3.20 -10.86
CA TRP A 120 -9.07 -2.49 -10.51
C TRP A 120 -9.07 -1.07 -11.07
N GLU A 121 -7.97 -0.35 -10.82
CA GLU A 121 -7.76 1.01 -11.30
C GLU A 121 -7.73 1.12 -12.83
N GLN A 122 -7.48 0.02 -13.55
CA GLN A 122 -7.52 -0.07 -15.00
C GLN A 122 -8.88 -0.55 -15.55
N ASN A 123 -9.88 -0.75 -14.68
CA ASN A 123 -11.18 -1.36 -14.96
C ASN A 123 -11.11 -2.84 -15.39
N ASP A 124 -9.98 -3.51 -15.16
CA ASP A 124 -9.84 -4.95 -15.38
C ASP A 124 -10.30 -5.72 -14.14
N THR A 125 -11.63 -5.81 -14.00
CA THR A 125 -12.28 -6.41 -12.83
C THR A 125 -11.98 -7.90 -12.70
N GLU A 126 -11.87 -8.62 -13.82
CA GLU A 126 -11.60 -10.07 -13.80
C GLU A 126 -10.19 -10.35 -13.27
N ARG A 127 -9.18 -9.64 -13.80
CA ARG A 127 -7.80 -9.74 -13.33
C ARG A 127 -7.69 -9.32 -11.86
N CYS A 128 -8.36 -8.23 -11.47
CA CYS A 128 -8.41 -7.76 -10.09
C CYS A 128 -8.88 -8.85 -9.12
N LEU A 129 -10.06 -9.43 -9.37
CA LEU A 129 -10.62 -10.46 -8.50
C LEU A 129 -9.70 -11.68 -8.41
N SER A 130 -9.19 -12.16 -9.56
CA SER A 130 -8.27 -13.31 -9.62
C SER A 130 -7.02 -13.10 -8.76
N TYR A 131 -6.39 -11.92 -8.83
CA TYR A 131 -5.16 -11.66 -8.07
C TYR A 131 -5.39 -11.42 -6.58
N TYR A 132 -6.51 -10.83 -6.17
CA TYR A 132 -6.83 -10.79 -4.75
C TYR A 132 -7.06 -12.19 -4.17
N GLU A 133 -7.69 -13.11 -4.92
CA GLU A 133 -7.83 -14.51 -4.49
C GLU A 133 -6.48 -15.21 -4.38
N GLN A 134 -5.55 -14.97 -5.31
CA GLN A 134 -4.19 -15.49 -5.21
C GLN A 134 -3.46 -14.93 -3.99
N SER A 135 -3.60 -13.63 -3.72
CA SER A 135 -3.03 -13.04 -2.51
C SER A 135 -3.54 -13.69 -1.23
N LEU A 136 -4.84 -13.96 -1.12
CA LEU A 136 -5.43 -14.56 0.08
C LEU A 136 -5.13 -16.05 0.21
N LYS A 137 -4.75 -16.72 -0.88
CA LYS A 137 -4.19 -18.09 -0.82
C LYS A 137 -2.79 -18.09 -0.22
N GLU A 138 -1.96 -17.10 -0.55
CA GLU A 138 -0.61 -16.96 0.00
C GLU A 138 -0.63 -16.49 1.46
N ASP A 139 -1.47 -15.50 1.76
CA ASP A 139 -1.63 -14.94 3.11
C ASP A 139 -3.11 -14.62 3.36
N PRO A 140 -3.84 -15.53 4.04
CA PRO A 140 -5.26 -15.34 4.33
C PRO A 140 -5.58 -14.10 5.18
N ASP A 141 -4.60 -13.60 5.94
CA ASP A 141 -4.76 -12.46 6.84
C ASP A 141 -4.27 -11.14 6.21
N ASN A 142 -3.92 -11.16 4.92
CA ASN A 142 -3.41 -9.98 4.23
C ASN A 142 -4.45 -8.85 4.21
N VAL A 143 -4.24 -7.83 5.03
CA VAL A 143 -5.19 -6.73 5.24
C VAL A 143 -5.56 -6.02 3.93
N SER A 144 -4.57 -5.76 3.07
CA SER A 144 -4.81 -5.08 1.78
C SER A 144 -5.71 -5.90 0.86
N SER A 145 -5.51 -7.22 0.81
CA SER A 145 -6.33 -8.10 -0.02
C SER A 145 -7.70 -8.39 0.56
N LEU A 146 -7.81 -8.56 1.88
CA LEU A 146 -9.10 -8.64 2.55
C LEU A 146 -9.93 -7.39 2.28
N ASN A 147 -9.32 -6.21 2.42
CA ASN A 147 -9.99 -4.95 2.16
C ASN A 147 -10.36 -4.78 0.69
N GLY A 148 -9.37 -4.91 -0.20
CA GLY A 148 -9.53 -4.66 -1.63
C GLY A 148 -10.52 -5.62 -2.29
N LEU A 149 -10.47 -6.91 -1.96
CA LEU A 149 -11.43 -7.88 -2.46
C LEU A 149 -12.84 -7.57 -1.98
N GLY A 150 -13.00 -7.28 -0.68
CA GLY A 150 -14.30 -6.94 -0.11
C GLY A 150 -14.90 -5.68 -0.74
N TYR A 151 -14.09 -4.64 -0.94
CA TYR A 151 -14.49 -3.41 -1.62
C TYR A 151 -14.94 -3.68 -3.06
N VAL A 152 -14.14 -4.40 -3.85
CA VAL A 152 -14.48 -4.68 -5.26
C VAL A 152 -15.74 -5.53 -5.38
N LEU A 153 -15.92 -6.53 -4.50
CA LEU A 153 -17.15 -7.31 -4.43
C LEU A 153 -18.38 -6.43 -4.14
N ALA A 154 -18.26 -5.47 -3.21
CA ALA A 154 -19.33 -4.51 -2.92
C ALA A 154 -19.63 -3.57 -4.09
N CYS A 155 -18.60 -3.02 -4.76
CA CYS A 155 -18.77 -2.17 -5.94
C CYS A 155 -19.47 -2.89 -7.08
N GLN A 156 -19.17 -4.18 -7.28
CA GLN A 156 -19.79 -5.03 -8.29
C GLN A 156 -21.14 -5.63 -7.85
N GLU A 157 -21.55 -5.38 -6.60
CA GLU A 157 -22.73 -5.98 -5.97
C GLU A 157 -22.74 -7.52 -6.06
N LYS A 158 -21.56 -8.13 -5.95
CA LYS A 158 -21.33 -9.57 -6.00
C LYS A 158 -21.01 -10.09 -4.61
N ASP A 159 -21.78 -11.09 -4.15
CA ASP A 159 -21.57 -11.77 -2.87
C ASP A 159 -21.29 -10.80 -1.69
N LEU A 160 -22.27 -9.92 -1.43
CA LEU A 160 -22.17 -8.90 -0.38
C LEU A 160 -21.95 -9.50 1.02
N THR A 161 -22.37 -10.74 1.25
CA THR A 161 -22.10 -11.48 2.48
C THR A 161 -20.62 -11.74 2.65
N ARG A 162 -19.95 -12.22 1.60
CA ARG A 162 -18.50 -12.40 1.60
C ARG A 162 -17.76 -11.08 1.68
N ALA A 163 -18.20 -10.06 0.95
CA ALA A 163 -17.64 -8.71 1.03
C ALA A 163 -17.63 -8.18 2.48
N LEU A 164 -18.74 -8.35 3.19
CA LEU A 164 -18.86 -7.95 4.60
C LEU A 164 -17.90 -8.73 5.50
N SER A 165 -17.78 -10.05 5.30
CA SER A 165 -16.86 -10.89 6.06
C SER A 165 -15.40 -10.45 5.88
N LEU A 166 -14.98 -10.19 4.63
CA LEU A 166 -13.63 -9.78 4.30
C LEU A 166 -13.29 -8.39 4.88
N CYS A 167 -14.15 -7.38 4.66
CA CYS A 167 -13.92 -6.04 5.19
C CYS A 167 -13.94 -5.99 6.72
N LYS A 168 -14.78 -6.81 7.39
CA LYS A 168 -14.74 -6.93 8.86
C LYS A 168 -13.42 -7.50 9.36
N GLN A 169 -12.86 -8.50 8.68
CA GLN A 169 -11.55 -9.03 9.01
C GLN A 169 -10.44 -7.99 8.80
N ALA A 170 -10.49 -7.26 7.69
CA ALA A 170 -9.56 -6.15 7.42
C ALA A 170 -9.59 -5.08 8.53
N VAL A 171 -10.78 -4.61 8.93
CA VAL A 171 -10.95 -3.64 10.02
C VAL A 171 -10.51 -4.20 11.37
N LYS A 172 -10.74 -5.48 11.65
CA LYS A 172 -10.25 -6.12 12.89
C LYS A 172 -8.72 -6.07 12.97
N SER A 173 -8.03 -6.32 11.87
CA SER A 173 -6.57 -6.29 11.79
C SER A 173 -5.99 -4.88 11.73
N ALA A 174 -6.70 -3.94 11.11
CA ALA A 174 -6.29 -2.55 10.97
C ALA A 174 -7.43 -1.56 11.35
N PRO A 175 -7.78 -1.46 12.65
CA PRO A 175 -8.97 -0.70 13.10
C PRO A 175 -8.84 0.83 12.94
N LYS A 176 -7.64 1.32 12.62
CA LYS A 176 -7.34 2.73 12.37
C LYS A 176 -7.01 3.02 10.90
N SER A 177 -7.29 2.08 10.01
CA SER A 177 -7.11 2.30 8.57
C SER A 177 -8.36 2.97 8.00
N ALA A 178 -8.23 4.21 7.53
CA ALA A 178 -9.32 4.94 6.88
C ALA A 178 -9.89 4.13 5.70
N ALA A 179 -9.04 3.56 4.85
CA ALA A 179 -9.45 2.73 3.72
C ALA A 179 -10.25 1.49 4.13
N CYS A 180 -9.88 0.82 5.23
CA CYS A 180 -10.62 -0.34 5.73
C CYS A 180 -11.99 0.03 6.29
N LEU A 181 -12.04 1.12 7.06
CA LEU A 181 -13.29 1.64 7.62
C LEU A 181 -14.23 2.13 6.50
N ASP A 182 -13.68 2.81 5.50
CA ASP A 182 -14.42 3.26 4.34
C ASP A 182 -15.02 2.09 3.55
N SER A 183 -14.20 1.10 3.22
CA SER A 183 -14.65 -0.08 2.47
C SER A 183 -15.73 -0.86 3.24
N LEU A 184 -15.57 -1.02 4.56
CA LEU A 184 -16.61 -1.64 5.39
C LEU A 184 -17.89 -0.82 5.41
N GLY A 185 -17.79 0.51 5.53
CA GLY A 185 -18.92 1.42 5.44
C GLY A 185 -19.65 1.32 4.10
N TRP A 186 -18.90 1.24 3.00
CA TRP A 186 -19.43 1.05 1.66
C TRP A 186 -20.17 -0.28 1.50
N VAL A 187 -19.64 -1.37 2.06
CA VAL A 187 -20.33 -2.66 2.09
C VAL A 187 -21.67 -2.56 2.84
N TYR A 188 -21.68 -1.91 4.01
CA TYR A 188 -22.91 -1.68 4.76
C TYR A 188 -23.93 -0.84 3.97
N TYR A 189 -23.47 0.16 3.23
CA TYR A 189 -24.32 0.95 2.34
C TYR A 189 -24.95 0.07 1.25
N LYS A 190 -24.16 -0.77 0.59
CA LYS A 190 -24.64 -1.71 -0.44
C LYS A 190 -25.64 -2.74 0.11
N LEU A 191 -25.54 -3.08 1.39
CA LEU A 191 -26.50 -3.93 2.11
C LEU A 191 -27.77 -3.18 2.57
N GLY A 192 -27.87 -1.87 2.34
CA GLY A 192 -28.99 -1.03 2.81
C GLY A 192 -28.93 -0.67 4.29
N LEU A 193 -27.82 -0.99 4.97
CA LEU A 193 -27.60 -0.75 6.40
C LEU A 193 -26.99 0.64 6.62
N TYR A 194 -27.74 1.69 6.26
CA TYR A 194 -27.22 3.06 6.15
C TYR A 194 -26.69 3.64 7.47
N LYS A 195 -27.29 3.27 8.61
CA LYS A 195 -26.83 3.75 9.92
C LYS A 195 -25.42 3.23 10.24
N ASP A 196 -25.20 1.93 10.04
CA ASP A 196 -23.89 1.30 10.24
C ASP A 196 -22.88 1.85 9.24
N ALA A 197 -23.29 2.01 7.97
CA ALA A 197 -22.46 2.61 6.93
C ALA A 197 -21.93 3.98 7.34
N LEU A 198 -22.82 4.89 7.77
CA LEU A 198 -22.43 6.25 8.16
C LEU A 198 -21.49 6.24 9.37
N GLN A 199 -21.71 5.36 10.35
CA GLN A 199 -20.84 5.25 11.52
C GLN A 199 -19.39 4.89 11.15
N TYR A 200 -19.18 3.96 10.22
CA TYR A 200 -17.82 3.59 9.78
C TYR A 200 -17.21 4.64 8.87
N LEU A 201 -17.98 5.21 7.95
CA LEU A 201 -17.51 6.27 7.05
C LEU A 201 -17.09 7.53 7.80
N GLN A 202 -17.81 7.92 8.85
CA GLN A 202 -17.43 9.06 9.69
C GLN A 202 -16.14 8.81 10.47
N GLN A 203 -15.89 7.57 10.91
CA GLN A 203 -14.60 7.22 11.52
C GLN A 203 -13.47 7.28 10.47
N ALA A 204 -13.73 6.85 9.24
CA ALA A 204 -12.78 6.96 8.15
C ALA A 204 -12.45 8.43 7.83
N GLU A 205 -13.46 9.30 7.75
CA GLU A 205 -13.31 10.75 7.52
C GLU A 205 -12.53 11.45 8.64
N GLN A 206 -12.68 11.03 9.89
CA GLN A 206 -11.89 11.57 11.01
C GLN A 206 -10.40 11.26 10.90
N ILE A 207 -10.04 10.17 10.22
CA ILE A 207 -8.64 9.73 10.03
C ILE A 207 -8.06 10.37 8.76
N ASP A 208 -8.84 10.41 7.68
CA ASP A 208 -8.45 11.01 6.40
C ASP A 208 -9.49 12.04 5.94
N THR A 209 -9.39 13.23 6.54
CA THR A 209 -10.38 14.33 6.38
C THR A 209 -10.43 14.92 4.97
N MET A 210 -9.43 14.65 4.12
CA MET A 210 -9.33 15.21 2.77
C MET A 210 -9.64 14.18 1.68
N ASN A 211 -10.04 12.98 2.06
CA ASN A 211 -10.34 11.92 1.11
C ASN A 211 -11.67 12.17 0.37
N VAL A 212 -11.57 12.35 -0.94
CA VAL A 212 -12.73 12.63 -1.80
C VAL A 212 -13.68 11.43 -1.85
N GLU A 213 -13.16 10.21 -1.92
CA GLU A 213 -13.96 8.98 -2.02
C GLU A 213 -14.79 8.75 -0.76
N ILE A 214 -14.18 8.88 0.43
CA ILE A 214 -14.90 8.79 1.71
C ILE A 214 -16.03 9.82 1.76
N THR A 215 -15.73 11.05 1.34
CA THR A 215 -16.73 12.14 1.30
C THR A 215 -17.88 11.81 0.35
N GLU A 216 -17.61 11.20 -0.80
CA GLU A 216 -18.61 10.77 -1.78
C GLU A 216 -19.46 9.59 -1.28
N HIS A 217 -18.85 8.63 -0.60
CA HIS A 217 -19.58 7.55 0.07
C HIS A 217 -20.53 8.11 1.13
N ILE A 218 -20.08 9.02 2.00
CA ILE A 218 -20.93 9.68 3.01
C ILE A 218 -22.13 10.38 2.35
N LYS A 219 -21.89 11.14 1.28
CA LYS A 219 -22.97 11.80 0.51
C LYS A 219 -23.97 10.78 -0.03
N SER A 220 -23.48 9.67 -0.59
CA SER A 220 -24.32 8.58 -1.11
C SER A 220 -25.21 7.97 -0.04
N VAL A 221 -24.67 7.72 1.17
CA VAL A 221 -25.45 7.23 2.31
C VAL A 221 -26.52 8.24 2.74
N ARG A 222 -26.17 9.52 2.85
CA ARG A 222 -27.12 10.59 3.26
C ARG A 222 -28.30 10.70 2.30
N LEU A 223 -28.02 10.74 1.00
CA LEU A 223 -29.04 10.78 -0.05
C LEU A 223 -30.03 9.60 0.03
N LYS A 224 -29.55 8.39 0.36
CA LYS A 224 -30.41 7.20 0.49
C LYS A 224 -31.12 7.09 1.84
N SER A 225 -30.54 7.63 2.91
CA SER A 225 -31.12 7.61 4.25
C SER A 225 -32.12 8.75 4.52
N GLY A 226 -32.22 9.72 3.60
CA GLY A 226 -33.12 10.87 3.74
C GLY A 226 -32.60 11.95 4.69
N HIS A 227 -31.28 11.99 4.91
CA HIS A 227 -30.57 12.97 5.72
C HIS A 227 -29.88 14.04 4.87
#